data_AF-A0A8R7PH31-F1
#
_entry.id   AF-A0A8R7PH31-F1
#
_cell.length_a   1.000
_cell.length_b   1.000
_cell.length_c   1.000
_cell.angle_alpha   90.00
_cell.angle_beta   90.00
_cell.angle_gamma   90.00
#
_symmetry.space_group_name_H-M   'P 1'
#
loop_
_entity.id
_entity.type
_entity.pdbx_description
1 polymer ?
#
loop_
_entity_poly.entity_id
_entity_poly.type
_entity_poly.pdbx_seq_one_letter_code
_entity_poly.pdbx_strand_id
1 'polypeptide(L)' 'MKQKMVIRVHMTCDKCRSKAMGLVASVYGVERVEIQGDDRDQLAVVGDGVDAANLTACLRKKVGNA' A
#
# COMPACT_ATOMS: atom_id res chain seq x y z
N MET A 1 -6.24 -13.91 -11.29
CA MET A 1 -6.08 -12.88 -12.34
C MET A 1 -5.28 -11.73 -11.75
N LYS A 2 -4.11 -11.42 -12.32
CA LYS A 2 -3.26 -10.36 -11.79
C LYS A 2 -3.91 -8.99 -11.93
N GLN A 3 -3.80 -8.20 -10.87
CA GLN A 3 -4.35 -6.84 -10.76
C GLN A 3 -3.24 -5.86 -10.42
N LYS A 4 -3.37 -4.62 -10.91
CA LYS A 4 -2.57 -3.48 -10.48
C LYS A 4 -3.51 -2.44 -9.88
N MET A 5 -3.23 -2.00 -8.66
CA MET A 5 -3.99 -0.98 -7.96
C MET A 5 -3.05 0.10 -7.42
N VAL A 6 -3.57 1.31 -7.27
CA VAL A 6 -2.84 2.45 -6.68
C VAL A 6 -3.65 2.97 -5.51
N ILE A 7 -3.02 3.04 -4.34
CA ILE A 7 -3.64 3.51 -3.09
C ILE A 7 -2.89 4.76 -2.63
N ARG A 8 -3.61 5.87 -2.49
CA ARG A 8 -3.05 7.09 -1.92
C ARG A 8 -3.07 6.98 -0.40
N VAL A 9 -1.94 7.19 0.25
CA VAL A 9 -1.78 7.08 1.70
C VAL A 9 -1.06 8.32 2.21
N HIS A 10 -1.59 8.91 3.30
CA HIS A 10 -0.95 10.04 3.95
C HIS A 10 0.33 9.61 4.69
N MET A 11 1.47 9.68 4.00
CA MET A 11 2.79 9.26 4.48
C MET A 11 3.76 10.45 4.56
N THR A 12 3.78 11.16 5.69
CA THR A 12 4.54 12.41 5.86
C THR A 12 6.04 12.23 6.12
N CYS A 13 6.49 11.03 6.46
CA CYS A 13 7.91 10.76 6.75
C CYS A 13 8.34 9.35 6.28
N ASP A 14 9.65 9.13 6.19
CA ASP A 14 10.20 7.83 5.73
C ASP A 14 9.82 6.67 6.65
N LYS A 15 9.66 6.93 7.95
CA LYS A 15 9.18 5.90 8.89
C LYS A 15 7.76 5.44 8.56
N CYS A 16 6.88 6.37 8.15
CA CYS A 16 5.52 6.02 7.70
C CYS A 16 5.55 5.25 6.38
N ARG A 17 6.41 5.65 5.44
CA ARG A 17 6.59 4.97 4.14
C ARG A 17 7.07 3.53 4.32
N SER A 18 8.12 3.30 5.11
CA SER A 18 8.64 1.96 5.40
C SER A 18 7.59 1.08 6.09
N LYS A 19 6.79 1.65 7.01
CA LYS A 19 5.70 0.93 7.68
C LYS A 19 4.59 0.54 6.71
N ALA A 20 4.18 1.46 5.82
CA ALA A 20 3.16 1.19 4.82
C ALA A 20 3.63 0.15 3.82
N MET A 21 4.84 0.30 3.29
CA MET A 21 5.48 -0.63 2.36
C MET A 21 5.55 -2.05 2.96
N GLY A 22 6.02 -2.19 4.20
CA GLY A 22 6.09 -3.47 4.88
C GLY A 22 4.72 -4.09 5.14
N LEU A 23 3.70 -3.27 5.47
CA LEU A 23 2.33 -3.75 5.63
C LEU A 23 1.79 -4.31 4.31
N VAL A 24 1.90 -3.55 3.21
CA VAL A 24 1.38 -4.00 1.91
C VAL A 24 2.13 -5.23 1.42
N ALA A 25 3.45 -5.26 1.53
CA ALA A 25 4.26 -6.41 1.13
C ALA A 25 3.95 -7.69 1.94
N SER A 26 3.38 -7.56 3.14
CA SER A 26 2.95 -8.69 3.97
C SER A 26 1.56 -9.25 3.60
N VAL A 27 0.81 -8.59 2.71
CA VAL A 27 -0.54 -9.03 2.35
C VAL A 27 -0.47 -10.20 1.35
N TYR A 28 -1.27 -11.22 1.60
CA TYR A 28 -1.39 -12.37 0.71
C TYR A 28 -1.77 -11.93 -0.71
N GLY A 29 -1.12 -12.52 -1.71
CA GLY A 29 -1.36 -12.23 -3.11
C GLY A 29 -0.57 -11.04 -3.65
N VAL A 30 0.09 -10.23 -2.81
CA VAL A 30 0.96 -9.14 -3.26
C VAL A 30 2.27 -9.70 -3.82
N GLU A 31 2.61 -9.31 -5.05
CA GLU A 31 3.85 -9.70 -5.72
C GLU A 31 4.86 -8.55 -5.78
N ARG A 32 4.37 -7.32 -6.00
CA ARG A 32 5.21 -6.11 -6.07
C ARG A 32 4.51 -4.92 -5.43
N VAL A 33 5.30 -4.06 -4.80
CA VAL A 33 4.84 -2.79 -4.25
C VAL A 33 5.87 -1.72 -4.56
N GLU A 34 5.40 -0.55 -5.01
CA GLU A 34 6.24 0.61 -5.32
C GLU A 34 5.63 1.87 -4.70
N ILE A 35 6.48 2.77 -4.21
CA ILE A 35 6.05 4.12 -3.83
C ILE A 35 6.16 5.01 -5.08
N GLN A 36 5.06 5.70 -5.40
CA GLN A 36 4.93 6.57 -6.57
C GLN A 36 4.33 7.93 -6.16
N GLY A 37 4.16 8.81 -7.15
CA GLY A 37 3.68 10.19 -6.98
C GLY A 37 4.81 11.16 -6.61
N ASP A 38 4.66 12.42 -7.02
CA ASP A 38 5.66 13.47 -6.77
C ASP A 38 5.89 13.67 -5.26
N ASP A 39 4.82 13.56 -4.47
CA ASP A 39 4.84 13.65 -3.01
C ASP A 39 5.24 12.33 -2.31
N ARG A 40 5.47 11.25 -3.08
CA ARG A 40 5.73 9.90 -2.57
C ARG A 40 4.62 9.43 -1.61
N ASP A 41 3.37 9.72 -1.97
CA ASP A 41 2.16 9.45 -1.19
C ASP A 41 1.28 8.34 -1.81
N GLN A 42 1.76 7.65 -2.85
CA GLN A 42 1.01 6.57 -3.51
C GLN A 42 1.72 5.23 -3.41
N LEU A 43 0.96 4.16 -3.17
CA LEU A 43 1.41 2.77 -3.20
C LEU A 43 0.83 2.08 -4.42
N ALA A 44 1.66 1.77 -5.40
CA ALA A 44 1.29 0.92 -6.52
C ALA A 44 1.53 -0.54 -6.14
N VAL A 45 0.46 -1.34 -6.16
CA VAL A 45 0.46 -2.75 -5.74
C VAL A 45 0.11 -3.62 -6.94
N VAL A 46 0.93 -4.65 -7.18
CA VAL A 46 0.67 -5.68 -8.18
C VAL A 46 0.55 -7.01 -7.48
N GLY A 47 -0.51 -7.77 -7.77
CA GLY A 47 -0.75 -9.04 -7.13
C GLY A 47 -1.95 -9.82 -7.71
N ASP A 48 -2.16 -11.04 -7.24
CA ASP A 48 -3.33 -11.86 -7.55
C ASP A 48 -4.07 -12.23 -6.26
N GLY A 49 -5.40 -12.06 -6.24
CA GLY A 49 -6.21 -12.32 -5.05
C GLY A 49 -6.04 -11.31 -3.91
N VAL A 50 -5.52 -10.10 -4.19
CA VAL A 50 -5.37 -9.05 -3.19
C VAL A 50 -6.74 -8.47 -2.82
N ASP A 51 -7.13 -8.58 -1.55
CA ASP A 51 -8.31 -7.91 -1.00
C ASP A 51 -8.02 -6.43 -0.77
N ALA A 52 -8.39 -5.60 -1.75
CA ALA A 52 -8.19 -4.15 -1.71
C ALA A 52 -8.91 -3.49 -0.52
N ALA A 53 -10.10 -3.96 -0.16
CA ALA A 53 -10.89 -3.36 0.92
C ALA A 53 -10.21 -3.59 2.28
N ASN A 54 -9.77 -4.82 2.54
CA ASN A 54 -9.04 -5.16 3.75
C ASN A 54 -7.66 -4.48 3.80
N LEU A 55 -6.96 -4.40 2.66
CA LEU A 55 -5.68 -3.68 2.55
C LEU A 55 -5.83 -2.21 2.94
N THR A 56 -6.80 -1.49 2.37
CA THR A 56 -7.06 -0.07 2.71
C THR A 56 -7.49 0.09 4.16
N ALA A 57 -8.31 -0.81 4.71
CA ALA A 57 -8.67 -0.81 6.13
C ALA A 57 -7.45 -0.98 7.04
N CYS A 58 -6.53 -1.89 6.69
CA CYS A 58 -5.29 -2.11 7.43
C CYS A 58 -4.35 -0.89 7.37
N LEU A 59 -4.24 -0.22 6.22
CA LEU A 59 -3.48 1.02 6.06
C LEU A 59 -4.04 2.15 6.94
N ARG A 60 -5.37 2.37 6.90
CA ARG A 60 -6.07 3.33 7.78
C ARG A 60 -5.78 3.09 9.25
N LYS A 61 -5.82 1.82 9.67
CA LYS A 61 -5.62 1.45 11.08
C LYS A 61 -4.16 1.56 11.54
N LYS A 62 -3.19 1.22 10.68
CA LYS A 62 -1.79 1.05 11.10
C LYS A 62 -0.85 2.17 10.65
N VAL A 63 -1.16 2.89 9.58
CA VAL A 63 -0.29 3.91 8.99
C VAL A 63 -0.88 5.30 9.18
N GLY A 64 -2.12 5.49 8.74
CA GLY A 64 -2.79 6.78 8.66
C GLY A 64 -3.84 6.75 7.54
N ASN A 65 -4.48 7.88 7.24
CA ASN A 65 -5.54 7.92 6.23
C ASN A 65 -5.05 7.39 4.86
N ALA A 66 -5.85 6.47 4.29
CA ALA A 66 -5.59 5.73 3.05
C ALA A 66 -6.90 5.53 2.26
#